data_AF-B0C9X1-F1
#
_entry.id   AF-B0C9X1-F1
#
_cell.length_a   1.000
_cell.length_b   1.000
_cell.length_c   1.000
_cell.angle_alpha   90.00
_cell.angle_beta   90.00
_cell.angle_gamma   90.00
#
_symmetry.space_group_name_H-M   'P 1'
#
loop_
_entity.id
_entity.type
_entity.pdbx_description
1 polymer ?
#
loop_
_entity_poly.entity_id
_entity_poly.type
_entity_poly.pdbx_seq_one_letter_code
_entity_poly.pdbx_strand_id
1 'polypeptide(L)'
;MRSQLAIHLEQMGLTQSIQVEFLYLPSYSPKLNLVEYVIHLLRLRCLHHLPLGTTLTQIKQQLHEFFAANQFLSAEQVQNSLNFIFSLVP
;
A
#
# COMPACT_ATOMS: atom_id res chain seq x y z
N MET A 1 -19.62 -5.07 1.60
CA MET A 1 -18.59 -4.05 1.89
C MET A 1 -19.10 -2.61 1.75
N ARG A 2 -19.61 -2.15 0.60
CA ARG A 2 -20.13 -0.76 0.45
C ARG A 2 -21.25 -0.40 1.43
N SER A 3 -22.25 -1.27 1.54
CA SER A 3 -23.37 -1.11 2.48
C SER A 3 -22.91 -1.09 3.94
N GLN A 4 -21.93 -1.92 4.30
CA GLN A 4 -21.37 -1.95 5.64
C GLN A 4 -20.60 -0.67 5.98
N LEU A 5 -19.81 -0.15 5.04
CA LEU A 5 -19.10 1.12 5.23
C LEU A 5 -20.07 2.28 5.39
N ALA A 6 -21.14 2.32 4.58
CA ALA A 6 -22.18 3.36 4.70
C ALA A 6 -22.83 3.35 6.09
N ILE A 7 -23.19 2.16 6.59
CA ILE A 7 -23.76 2.00 7.95
C ILE A 7 -22.77 2.48 9.01
N HIS A 8 -21.48 2.16 8.88
CA HIS A 8 -20.47 2.61 9.84
C HIS A 8 -20.28 4.13 9.82
N LEU A 9 -20.26 4.76 8.65
CA LEU A 9 -20.15 6.22 8.53
C LEU A 9 -21.37 6.93 9.13
N GLU A 10 -22.56 6.37 8.97
CA GLU A 10 -23.79 6.85 9.58
C GLU A 10 -23.74 6.75 11.11
N GLN A 11 -23.35 5.59 11.64
CA GLN A 11 -23.19 5.39 13.09
C GLN A 11 -22.15 6.33 13.72
N MET A 12 -21.12 6.71 12.96
CA MET A 12 -20.10 7.67 13.40
C MET A 12 -20.50 9.14 13.16
N GLY A 13 -21.66 9.42 12.55
CA GLY A 13 -22.10 10.77 12.21
C GLY A 13 -21.25 11.45 11.14
N LEU A 14 -20.48 10.70 10.36
CA LEU A 14 -19.50 11.21 9.39
C LEU A 14 -20.03 11.29 7.96
N THR A 15 -21.29 10.89 7.73
CA THR A 15 -21.90 10.82 6.39
C THR A 15 -21.86 12.14 5.63
N GLN A 16 -21.93 13.28 6.34
CA GLN A 16 -21.91 14.61 5.72
C GLN A 16 -20.51 15.24 5.68
N SER A 17 -19.55 14.73 6.47
CA SER A 17 -18.19 15.27 6.55
C SER A 17 -17.19 14.56 5.65
N ILE A 18 -17.49 13.34 5.21
CA ILE A 18 -16.59 12.53 4.39
C ILE A 18 -17.31 12.11 3.11
N GLN A 19 -16.81 12.59 1.98
CA GLN A 19 -17.20 12.07 0.67
C GLN A 19 -16.42 10.78 0.42
N VAL A 20 -17.15 9.69 0.19
CA VAL A 20 -16.56 8.38 -0.14
C VAL A 20 -16.83 8.07 -1.60
N GLU A 21 -15.75 7.91 -2.35
CA GLU A 21 -15.78 7.44 -3.73
C GLU A 21 -15.24 6.01 -3.79
N PHE A 22 -15.90 5.15 -4.57
CA PHE A 22 -15.44 3.79 -4.77
C PHE A 22 -14.95 3.61 -6.20
N LEU A 23 -13.63 3.49 -6.35
CA LEU A 23 -12.99 3.19 -7.62
C LEU A 23 -12.99 1.68 -7.85
N TYR A 24 -13.51 1.26 -9.01
CA TYR A 24 -13.42 -0.13 -9.46
C TYR A 24 -12.16 -0.31 -10.27
N LEU A 25 -11.23 -1.12 -9.75
CA LEU A 25 -10.01 -1.49 -10.47
C LEU A 25 -10.22 -2.86 -11.15
N PRO A 26 -9.76 -3.05 -12.40
CA PRO A 26 -9.82 -4.35 -13.05
C PRO A 26 -9.00 -5.38 -12.29
N SER A 27 -9.47 -6.63 -12.27
CA SER A 27 -8.72 -7.76 -11.72
C SER A 27 -7.31 -7.85 -12.32
N TYR A 28 -6.33 -8.25 -11.51
CA TYR A 28 -4.92 -8.39 -11.93
C TYR A 28 -4.31 -7.13 -12.56
N SER A 29 -4.60 -5.94 -12.00
CA SER A 29 -4.04 -4.66 -12.44
C SER A 29 -2.93 -4.17 -11.50
N PRO A 30 -1.71 -4.75 -11.55
CA PRO A 30 -0.63 -4.40 -10.61
C PRO A 30 -0.22 -2.93 -10.69
N LYS A 31 -0.31 -2.32 -11.89
CA LYS A 31 -0.04 -0.88 -12.09
C LYS A 31 -1.02 0.04 -11.35
N LEU A 32 -2.18 -0.47 -10.95
CA LEU A 32 -3.19 0.30 -10.23
C LEU A 32 -3.23 -0.05 -8.75
N ASN A 33 -2.29 -0.87 -8.27
CA ASN A 33 -2.23 -1.31 -6.88
C ASN A 33 -1.03 -0.69 -6.17
N LEU A 34 -1.29 0.19 -5.20
CA LEU A 34 -0.25 0.82 -4.38
C LEU A 34 0.71 -0.21 -3.76
N VAL A 35 0.20 -1.35 -3.30
CA VAL A 35 1.01 -2.39 -2.64
C VAL A 35 2.07 -2.96 -3.57
N GLU A 36 1.81 -3.06 -4.87
CA GLU A 36 2.81 -3.54 -5.84
C GLU A 36 4.01 -2.59 -5.95
N TYR A 37 3.77 -1.28 -5.89
CA TYR A 37 4.85 -0.29 -5.84
C TYR A 37 5.68 -0.42 -4.56
N VAL A 38 5.01 -0.64 -3.42
CA VAL A 38 5.67 -0.89 -2.12
C VAL A 38 6.55 -2.14 -2.20
N ILE A 39 6.02 -3.25 -2.71
CA ILE A 39 6.76 -4.50 -2.87
C ILE A 39 7.96 -4.32 -3.81
N HIS A 40 7.76 -3.61 -4.92
CA HIS A 40 8.84 -3.35 -5.88
C HIS A 40 9.98 -2.55 -5.24
N LEU A 41 9.65 -1.47 -4.52
CA LEU A 41 10.64 -0.66 -3.81
C LEU A 41 11.36 -1.46 -2.73
N LEU A 42 10.64 -2.31 -2.01
CA LEU A 42 11.21 -3.16 -0.95
C LEU A 42 12.21 -4.17 -1.52
N ARG A 43 11.89 -4.76 -2.66
CA ARG A 43 12.82 -5.64 -3.38
C ARG A 43 14.10 -4.90 -3.74
N LEU A 44 13.98 -3.68 -4.29
CA LEU A 44 15.13 -2.87 -4.69
C LEU A 44 16.00 -2.48 -3.49
N ARG A 45 15.40 -2.03 -2.38
CA ARG A 45 16.15 -1.52 -1.22
C ARG A 45 16.72 -2.61 -0.33
N CYS A 46 15.97 -3.68 -0.09
CA CYS A 46 16.28 -4.64 0.97
C CYS A 46 16.72 -6.00 0.42
N LEU A 47 16.26 -6.39 -0.78
CA LEU A 47 16.39 -7.77 -1.26
C LEU A 47 17.29 -7.94 -2.50
N HIS A 48 17.65 -6.86 -3.19
CA HIS A 48 18.32 -6.92 -4.50
C HIS A 48 19.74 -7.50 -4.46
N HIS A 49 20.45 -7.34 -3.34
CA HIS A 49 21.84 -7.76 -3.18
C HIS A 49 22.03 -8.77 -2.02
N LEU A 50 21.05 -9.63 -1.81
CA LEU A 50 21.15 -10.64 -0.75
C LEU A 50 22.27 -11.64 -1.03
N PRO A 51 23.10 -11.99 -0.03
CA PRO A 51 24.12 -13.00 -0.18
C PRO A 51 23.53 -14.36 -0.58
N LEU A 52 24.29 -15.12 -1.37
CA LEU A 52 23.98 -16.52 -1.67
C LEU A 52 23.92 -17.32 -0.36
N GLY A 53 22.87 -18.11 -0.21
CA GLY A 53 22.62 -18.91 1.02
C GLY A 53 21.78 -18.20 2.08
N THR A 54 21.34 -16.96 1.86
CA THR A 54 20.37 -16.31 2.76
C THR A 54 19.06 -17.08 2.80
N THR A 55 18.62 -17.46 3.99
CA THR A 55 17.38 -18.22 4.21
C THR A 55 16.15 -17.31 4.31
N LEU A 56 14.96 -17.85 4.05
CA LEU A 56 13.70 -17.12 4.22
C LEU A 56 13.51 -16.59 5.64
N THR A 57 13.96 -17.34 6.66
CA THR A 57 13.90 -16.92 8.06
C THR A 57 14.71 -15.66 8.31
N GLN A 58 15.92 -15.60 7.75
CA GLN A 58 16.80 -14.42 7.86
C GLN A 58 16.20 -13.21 7.14
N ILE A 59 15.65 -13.41 5.93
CA ILE A 59 14.97 -12.33 5.18
C ILE A 59 13.79 -11.79 6.00
N LYS A 60 12.96 -12.67 6.56
CA LYS A 60 11.81 -12.26 7.38
C LYS A 60 12.26 -11.43 8.58
N GLN A 61 13.30 -11.86 9.28
CA GLN A 61 13.84 -11.15 10.45
C GLN A 61 14.36 -9.75 10.05
N GLN A 62 15.14 -9.66 8.98
CA GLN A 62 15.66 -8.38 8.46
C GLN A 62 14.54 -7.41 8.11
N LEU A 63 13.48 -7.88 7.45
CA LEU A 63 12.34 -7.04 7.12
C LEU A 63 11.62 -6.55 8.38
N HIS A 64 11.41 -7.40 9.38
CA HIS A 64 10.80 -6.99 10.65
C HIS A 64 11.61 -5.90 11.35
N GLU A 65 12.93 -6.07 11.46
CA GLU A 65 13.83 -5.08 12.07
C GLU A 65 13.82 -3.76 11.30
N PHE A 66 13.85 -3.84 9.96
CA PHE A 66 13.80 -2.67 9.10
C PHE A 66 12.51 -1.86 9.32
N PHE A 67 11.34 -2.52 9.34
CA PHE A 67 10.05 -1.85 9.55
C PHE A 67 9.84 -1.37 10.98
N ALA A 68 10.49 -2.00 11.98
CA ALA A 68 10.45 -1.53 13.36
C ALA A 68 11.25 -0.24 13.55
N ALA A 69 12.36 -0.09 12.82
CA ALA A 69 13.27 1.05 12.97
C ALA A 69 13.04 2.18 11.95
N ASN A 70 12.32 1.92 10.85
CA ASN A 70 12.19 2.87 9.75
C ASN A 70 10.74 3.03 9.30
N GLN A 71 10.35 4.27 9.07
CA GLN A 71 9.17 4.55 8.27
C GLN A 71 9.48 4.27 6.79
N PHE A 72 8.90 3.20 6.25
CA PHE A 72 9.22 2.77 4.88
C PHE A 72 8.77 3.76 3.80
N LEU A 73 7.58 4.35 3.99
CA LEU A 73 7.03 5.41 3.14
C LEU A 73 6.48 6.54 4.01
N SER A 74 6.78 7.78 3.62
CA SER A 74 6.11 8.95 4.18
C SER A 74 4.68 9.09 3.65
N ALA A 75 3.84 9.85 4.36
CA ALA A 75 2.48 10.17 3.89
C ALA A 75 2.51 10.86 2.51
N GLU A 76 3.51 11.73 2.28
CA GLU A 76 3.72 12.39 0.99
C GLU A 76 4.04 11.39 -0.13
N GLN A 77 4.92 10.42 0.14
CA GLN A 77 5.26 9.39 -0.85
C GLN A 77 4.06 8.50 -1.21
N VAL A 78 3.23 8.18 -0.22
CA VAL A 78 1.95 7.47 -0.44
C VAL A 78 1.03 8.32 -1.30
N GLN A 79 0.84 9.61 -0.96
CA GLN A 79 -0.02 10.51 -1.71
C GLN A 79 0.43 10.66 -3.17
N ASN A 80 1.73 10.87 -3.40
CA ASN A 80 2.30 11.01 -4.74
C ASN A 80 2.11 9.72 -5.57
N SER A 81 2.27 8.55 -4.94
CA SER A 81 2.07 7.26 -5.60
C SER A 81 0.61 7.05 -5.99
N LEU A 82 -0.33 7.41 -5.10
CA LEU A 82 -1.76 7.36 -5.38
C LEU A 82 -2.17 8.32 -6.49
N ASN A 83 -1.68 9.57 -6.46
CA ASN A 83 -1.92 10.54 -7.53
C ASN A 83 -1.44 10.02 -8.89
N PHE A 84 -0.26 9.39 -8.93
CA PHE A 84 0.24 8.73 -10.13
C PHE A 84 -0.70 7.61 -10.58
N ILE A 85 -1.08 6.70 -9.68
CA ILE A 85 -2.02 5.60 -10.00
C ILE A 85 -3.33 6.13 -10.56
N PHE A 86 -3.91 7.17 -9.96
CA PHE A 86 -5.16 7.77 -10.43
C PHE A 86 -5.00 8.45 -11.79
N SER A 87 -3.83 9.00 -12.12
CA SER A 87 -3.55 9.53 -13.46
C SER A 87 -3.47 8.45 -14.56
N LEU A 88 -3.32 7.17 -14.19
CA LEU A 88 -3.31 6.04 -15.13
C LEU A 88 -4.71 5.53 -15.45
N VAL A 89 -5.73 5.94 -14.68
CA VAL A 89 -7.12 5.57 -14.90
C VAL A 89 -7.72 6.62 -15.85
N PRO A 90 -8.23 6.22 -17.03
CA PRO A 90 -8.83 7.13 -18.01
C PRO A 90 -10.17 7.70 -17.55
#